data_AF-A0A0Q5VXI5-F1
#
_entry.id   AF-A0A0Q5VXI5-F1
#
_cell.length_a   1.000
_cell.length_b   1.000
_cell.length_c   1.000
_cell.angle_alpha   90.00
_cell.angle_beta   90.00
_cell.angle_gamma   90.00
#
_symmetry.space_group_name_H-M   'P 1'
#
loop_
_entity.id
_entity.type
_entity.pdbx_description
1 polymer ?
#
loop_
_entity_poly.entity_id
_entity_poly.type
_entity_poly.pdbx_seq_one_letter_code
_entity_poly.pdbx_strand_id
1 'polypeptide(L)'
;MAIAAAVIAGVFVPGQSALAAPDAPVVEVPPAERGVDGLEAPDSASAQTIARLVGERVEVIGERTGNSSTWALPDGTFSVGVAAGPIWVRQPTGDGTVSQDWAPVDLTLAVTPEGAVAPVSFPGELTLAGGGAAPASGQLVALAGGG
;
A
#
# COMPACT_ATOMS: atom_id res chain seq x y z
N MET A 1 -66.09 -61.28 1.68
CA MET A 1 -64.90 -60.82 2.42
C MET A 1 -64.16 -59.85 1.50
N ALA A 2 -64.44 -58.55 1.63
CA ALA A 2 -63.88 -57.51 0.77
C ALA A 2 -62.71 -56.84 1.48
N ILE A 3 -61.58 -56.75 0.78
CA ILE A 3 -60.34 -56.11 1.22
C ILE A 3 -60.46 -54.61 0.92
N ALA A 4 -60.05 -53.75 1.83
CA ALA A 4 -59.77 -52.34 1.52
C ALA A 4 -58.59 -51.84 2.36
N ALA A 5 -57.52 -51.49 1.66
CA ALA A 5 -56.24 -51.03 2.17
C ALA A 5 -56.32 -49.59 2.69
N ALA A 6 -55.62 -49.30 3.79
CA ALA A 6 -55.48 -47.94 4.32
C ALA A 6 -54.18 -47.30 3.81
N VAL A 7 -54.32 -46.10 3.25
CA VAL A 7 -53.30 -45.32 2.56
C VAL A 7 -52.38 -44.61 3.56
N ILE A 8 -51.07 -44.62 3.27
CA ILE A 8 -50.02 -43.89 4.01
C ILE A 8 -50.05 -42.42 3.59
N ALA A 9 -50.30 -41.50 4.52
CA ALA A 9 -50.21 -40.06 4.29
C ALA A 9 -48.75 -39.59 4.47
N GLY A 10 -48.07 -39.30 3.36
CA GLY A 10 -46.77 -38.64 3.37
C GLY A 10 -46.94 -37.11 3.49
N VAL A 11 -46.33 -36.51 4.52
CA VAL A 11 -46.22 -35.05 4.66
C VAL A 11 -45.26 -34.52 3.61
N PHE A 12 -45.76 -33.68 2.70
CA PHE A 12 -44.96 -32.97 1.71
C PHE A 12 -44.41 -31.69 2.35
N VAL A 13 -43.09 -31.62 2.57
CA VAL A 13 -42.40 -30.39 2.96
C VAL A 13 -42.00 -29.68 1.66
N PRO A 14 -42.54 -28.49 1.34
CA PRO A 14 -42.14 -27.76 0.14
C PRO A 14 -40.68 -27.33 0.24
N GLY A 15 -39.94 -27.58 -0.84
CA GLY A 15 -38.51 -27.29 -0.96
C GLY A 15 -38.21 -25.81 -0.75
N GLN A 16 -37.19 -25.55 0.07
CA GLN A 16 -36.63 -24.23 0.26
C GLN A 16 -35.87 -23.88 -1.02
N SER A 17 -36.31 -22.85 -1.74
CA SER A 17 -35.57 -22.30 -2.87
C SER A 17 -34.22 -21.81 -2.36
N ALA A 18 -33.13 -22.45 -2.78
CA ALA A 18 -31.79 -21.93 -2.60
C ALA A 18 -31.68 -20.64 -3.42
N LEU A 19 -31.71 -19.48 -2.75
CA LEU A 19 -31.39 -18.21 -3.38
C LEU A 19 -29.90 -18.25 -3.74
N ALA A 20 -29.59 -18.18 -5.03
CA ALA A 20 -28.22 -18.01 -5.49
C ALA A 20 -27.65 -16.74 -4.86
N ALA A 21 -26.49 -16.86 -4.19
CA ALA A 21 -25.73 -15.70 -3.74
C ALA A 21 -25.39 -14.83 -4.97
N PRO A 22 -25.47 -13.50 -4.87
CA PRO A 22 -25.02 -12.63 -5.94
C PRO A 22 -23.55 -12.95 -6.26
N ASP A 23 -23.21 -12.99 -7.55
CA ASP A 23 -21.81 -13.04 -8.00
C ASP A 23 -21.09 -11.86 -7.36
N ALA A 24 -20.27 -12.15 -6.33
CA ALA A 24 -19.35 -11.17 -5.82
C ALA A 24 -18.40 -10.81 -6.98
N PRO A 25 -18.15 -9.52 -7.25
CA PRO A 25 -17.19 -9.15 -8.28
C PRO A 25 -15.86 -9.83 -7.94
N VAL A 26 -15.33 -10.59 -8.90
CA VAL A 26 -13.98 -11.14 -8.81
C VAL A 26 -13.07 -9.92 -8.78
N VAL A 27 -12.59 -9.57 -7.58
CA VAL A 27 -11.50 -8.61 -7.45
C VAL A 27 -10.28 -9.33 -8.01
N GLU A 28 -9.89 -8.93 -9.22
CA GLU A 28 -8.65 -9.41 -9.83
C GLU A 28 -7.51 -9.01 -8.90
N VAL A 29 -6.87 -10.02 -8.28
CA VAL A 29 -5.71 -9.80 -7.43
C VAL A 29 -4.59 -9.33 -8.36
N PRO A 30 -4.11 -8.08 -8.23
CA PRO A 30 -3.00 -7.61 -9.04
C PRO A 30 -1.81 -8.56 -8.84
N PRO A 31 -1.03 -8.85 -9.90
CA PRO A 31 0.19 -9.64 -9.75
C PRO A 31 1.08 -9.00 -8.69
N ALA A 32 1.76 -9.82 -7.90
CA ALA A 32 2.81 -9.33 -7.01
C ALA A 32 3.87 -8.60 -7.84
N GLU A 33 4.01 -7.30 -7.62
CA GLU A 33 5.09 -6.53 -8.22
C GLU A 33 6.34 -6.70 -7.36
N ARG A 34 7.51 -6.62 -8.00
CA ARG A 34 8.78 -6.64 -7.30
C ARG A 34 9.28 -5.21 -7.19
N GLY A 35 9.06 -4.61 -6.03
CA GLY A 35 9.62 -3.33 -5.64
C GLY A 35 11.10 -3.43 -5.27
N VAL A 36 11.68 -2.29 -4.90
CA VAL A 36 13.09 -2.19 -4.44
C VAL A 36 13.38 -3.04 -3.21
N ASP A 37 12.37 -3.28 -2.37
CA ASP A 37 12.50 -4.01 -1.09
C ASP A 37 12.00 -5.46 -1.13
N GLY A 38 11.60 -5.96 -2.31
CA GLY A 38 11.10 -7.31 -2.51
C GLY A 38 9.70 -7.34 -3.12
N LEU A 39 8.91 -8.36 -2.77
CA LEU A 39 7.52 -8.46 -3.20
C LEU A 39 6.66 -7.41 -2.50
N GLU A 40 5.76 -6.80 -3.25
CA GLU A 40 4.79 -5.83 -2.73
C GLU A 40 3.40 -6.07 -3.30
N ALA A 41 2.40 -5.57 -2.59
CA ALA A 41 1.01 -5.54 -3.00
C ALA A 41 0.33 -4.28 -2.45
N PRO A 42 -0.68 -3.73 -3.15
CA PRO A 42 -1.32 -2.46 -2.79
C PRO A 42 -2.05 -2.51 -1.45
N ASP A 43 -2.55 -3.68 -1.05
CA ASP A 43 -3.39 -3.86 0.13
C ASP A 43 -3.07 -5.16 0.90
N SER A 44 -3.53 -5.22 2.15
CA SER A 44 -3.24 -6.30 3.08
C SER A 44 -3.79 -7.66 2.63
N ALA A 45 -4.95 -7.69 1.96
CA ALA A 45 -5.59 -8.94 1.54
C ALA A 45 -4.82 -9.59 0.38
N SER A 46 -4.44 -8.76 -0.60
CA SER A 46 -3.56 -9.14 -1.70
C SER A 46 -2.20 -9.62 -1.16
N ALA A 47 -1.57 -8.85 -0.27
CA ALA A 47 -0.27 -9.19 0.32
C ALA A 47 -0.29 -10.53 1.07
N GLN A 48 -1.31 -10.78 1.90
CA GLN A 48 -1.47 -12.06 2.62
C GLN A 48 -1.64 -13.25 1.67
N THR A 49 -2.45 -13.07 0.62
CA THR A 49 -2.70 -14.12 -0.37
C THR A 49 -1.40 -14.46 -1.09
N ILE A 50 -0.66 -13.46 -1.56
CA ILE A 50 0.62 -13.63 -2.24
C ILE A 50 1.66 -14.26 -1.29
N ALA A 51 1.78 -13.77 -0.05
CA ALA A 51 2.77 -14.26 0.91
C ALA A 51 2.60 -15.76 1.20
N ARG A 52 1.35 -16.23 1.33
CA ARG A 52 1.04 -17.65 1.51
C ARG A 52 1.32 -18.49 0.27
N LEU A 53 1.01 -17.98 -0.92
CA LEU A 53 1.20 -18.70 -2.17
C LEU A 53 2.68 -18.81 -2.55
N VAL A 54 3.46 -17.75 -2.33
CA VAL A 54 4.87 -17.66 -2.72
C VAL A 54 5.80 -18.17 -1.61
N GLY A 55 5.38 -18.11 -0.34
CA GLY A 55 6.23 -18.49 0.79
C GLY A 55 7.29 -17.44 1.16
N GLU A 56 7.11 -16.20 0.72
CA GLU A 56 7.95 -15.04 1.01
C GLU A 56 7.11 -13.96 1.70
N ARG A 57 7.74 -13.07 2.48
CA ARG A 57 7.05 -11.87 2.98
C ARG A 57 6.69 -10.94 1.83
N VAL A 58 5.58 -10.22 1.95
CA VAL A 58 5.11 -9.26 0.94
C VAL A 58 4.79 -7.94 1.63
N GLU A 59 5.35 -6.84 1.14
CA GLU A 59 5.04 -5.52 1.68
C GLU A 59 3.63 -5.08 1.30
N VAL A 60 2.92 -4.50 2.26
CA VAL A 60 1.66 -3.79 2.02
C VAL A 60 2.02 -2.34 1.71
N ILE A 61 2.29 -2.02 0.43
CA ILE A 61 2.82 -0.71 0.06
C ILE A 61 1.85 0.43 0.40
N GLY A 62 0.53 0.17 0.33
CA GLY A 62 -0.51 1.12 0.77
C GLY A 62 -0.48 1.46 2.27
N GLU A 63 0.20 0.66 3.09
CA GLU A 63 0.44 0.95 4.52
C GLU A 63 1.81 1.59 4.80
N ARG A 64 2.64 1.77 3.76
CA ARG A 64 3.93 2.46 3.92
C ARG A 64 3.68 3.90 4.38
N THR A 65 4.47 4.34 5.34
CA THR A 65 4.54 5.73 5.78
C THR A 65 5.96 6.26 5.56
N GLY A 66 6.19 7.54 5.84
CA GLY A 66 7.54 8.10 5.77
C GLY A 66 8.55 7.38 6.67
N ASN A 67 8.10 6.71 7.74
CA ASN A 67 8.97 6.08 8.74
C ASN A 67 8.59 4.63 9.06
N SER A 68 7.65 4.01 8.35
CA SER A 68 7.26 2.63 8.60
C SER A 68 6.90 1.86 7.32
N SER A 69 7.10 0.55 7.39
CA SER A 69 6.67 -0.41 6.39
C SER A 69 6.03 -1.61 7.08
N THR A 70 4.95 -2.14 6.51
CA THR A 70 4.24 -3.33 6.98
C THR A 70 4.42 -4.47 5.98
N TRP A 71 4.72 -5.68 6.45
CA TRP A 71 4.82 -6.87 5.61
C TRP A 71 3.89 -7.97 6.11
N ALA A 72 3.14 -8.58 5.20
CA ALA A 72 2.45 -9.85 5.42
C ALA A 72 3.46 -11.00 5.37
N LEU A 73 3.36 -11.93 6.32
CA LEU A 73 4.22 -13.10 6.41
C LEU A 73 3.50 -14.38 5.92
N PRO A 74 4.23 -15.40 5.42
CA PRO A 74 3.63 -16.64 4.92
C PRO A 74 2.78 -17.41 5.95
N ASP A 75 3.06 -17.25 7.24
CA ASP A 75 2.30 -17.87 8.34
C ASP A 75 0.95 -17.17 8.63
N GLY A 76 0.65 -16.09 7.90
CA GLY A 76 -0.57 -15.30 8.05
C GLY A 76 -0.49 -14.18 9.07
N THR A 77 0.66 -13.97 9.72
CA THR A 77 0.89 -12.83 10.61
C THR A 77 1.44 -11.62 9.83
N PHE A 78 1.61 -10.48 10.52
CA PHE A 78 2.23 -9.28 9.96
C PHE A 78 3.43 -8.85 10.80
N SER A 79 4.41 -8.23 10.14
CA SER A 79 5.52 -7.54 10.78
C SER A 79 5.53 -6.08 10.36
N VAL A 80 5.86 -5.19 11.30
CA VAL A 80 5.99 -3.74 11.03
C VAL A 80 7.39 -3.31 11.42
N GLY A 81 8.07 -2.64 10.50
CA GLY A 81 9.35 -2.00 10.72
C GLY A 81 9.11 -0.51 10.90
N VAL A 82 9.68 0.07 11.96
CA VAL A 82 9.56 1.51 12.26
C VAL A 82 10.96 2.09 12.42
N ALA A 83 11.21 3.21 11.73
CA ALA A 83 12.42 3.98 11.84
C ALA A 83 12.24 5.15 12.83
N ALA A 84 13.34 5.59 13.45
CA ALA A 84 13.34 6.73 14.37
C ALA A 84 13.05 8.08 13.68
N GLY A 85 13.08 8.11 12.35
CA GLY A 85 12.78 9.27 11.51
C GLY A 85 12.41 8.84 10.09
N PRO A 86 12.09 9.81 9.22
CA PRO A 86 11.72 9.51 7.85
C PRO A 86 12.85 8.81 7.07
N ILE A 87 12.49 7.74 6.37
CA ILE A 87 13.33 7.00 5.43
C ILE A 87 12.72 6.97 4.02
N TRP A 88 11.42 7.28 3.91
CA TRP A 88 10.70 7.40 2.64
C TRP A 88 10.05 8.78 2.52
N VAL A 89 9.99 9.28 1.29
CA VAL A 89 9.31 10.51 0.90
C VAL A 89 8.26 10.15 -0.14
N ARG A 90 6.99 10.41 0.21
CA ARG A 90 5.88 10.24 -0.72
C ARG A 90 5.95 11.31 -1.80
N GLN A 91 5.88 10.89 -3.05
CA GLN A 91 5.87 11.79 -4.20
C GLN A 91 4.51 12.50 -4.32
N PRO A 92 4.46 13.81 -4.65
CA PRO A 92 3.21 14.57 -4.72
C PRO A 92 2.20 14.04 -5.73
N THR A 93 2.67 13.31 -6.73
CA THR A 93 1.85 12.76 -7.83
C THR A 93 1.25 11.39 -7.51
N GLY A 94 1.63 10.78 -6.39
CA GLY A 94 1.30 9.40 -6.04
C GLY A 94 0.23 9.29 -4.94
N ASP A 95 -0.56 8.22 -4.98
CA ASP A 95 -1.51 7.86 -3.92
C ASP A 95 -0.90 6.94 -2.84
N GLY A 96 0.36 6.53 -3.05
CA GLY A 96 1.19 5.71 -2.16
C GLY A 96 0.83 4.25 -2.16
N THR A 97 0.06 3.78 -3.14
CA THR A 97 -0.33 2.37 -3.26
C THR A 97 0.58 1.57 -4.19
N VAL A 98 1.64 2.20 -4.71
CA VAL A 98 2.69 1.57 -5.53
C VAL A 98 4.08 2.08 -5.15
N SER A 99 5.13 1.31 -5.42
CA SER A 99 6.51 1.68 -5.06
C SER A 99 6.97 3.02 -5.66
N GLN A 100 6.51 3.35 -6.87
CA GLN A 100 6.91 4.55 -7.61
C GLN A 100 6.43 5.84 -6.94
N ASP A 101 5.45 5.75 -6.06
CA ASP A 101 4.93 6.88 -5.28
C ASP A 101 5.84 7.23 -4.09
N TRP A 102 6.94 6.50 -3.91
CA TRP A 102 7.88 6.67 -2.83
C TRP A 102 9.30 6.83 -3.36
N ALA A 103 10.04 7.78 -2.81
CA ALA A 103 11.48 7.89 -2.99
C ALA A 103 12.18 7.67 -1.64
N PRO A 104 13.34 7.02 -1.60
CA PRO A 104 14.14 6.99 -0.38
C PRO A 104 14.58 8.41 -0.03
N VAL A 105 14.71 8.70 1.27
CA VAL A 105 15.29 9.97 1.71
C VAL A 105 16.72 10.08 1.17
N ASP A 106 16.97 11.12 0.38
CA ASP A 106 18.26 11.42 -0.23
C ASP A 106 18.61 12.89 0.02
N LEU A 107 19.54 13.08 0.96
CA LEU A 107 20.01 14.39 1.39
C LEU A 107 21.16 14.93 0.52
N THR A 108 21.48 14.26 -0.59
CA THR A 108 22.44 14.77 -1.57
C THR A 108 21.92 16.08 -2.12
N LEU A 109 22.73 17.14 -2.03
CA LEU A 109 22.35 18.46 -2.53
C LEU A 109 22.56 18.56 -4.04
N ALA A 110 21.54 19.02 -4.75
CA ALA A 110 21.56 19.27 -6.18
C ALA A 110 21.09 20.69 -6.50
N VAL A 111 21.61 21.25 -7.60
CA VAL A 111 21.12 22.53 -8.11
C VAL A 111 19.76 22.29 -8.76
N THR A 112 18.75 23.03 -8.33
CA THR A 112 17.39 22.96 -8.91
C THR A 112 17.36 23.68 -10.26
N PRO A 113 16.35 23.41 -11.12
CA PRO A 113 16.17 24.15 -12.38
C PRO A 113 16.08 25.67 -12.20
N GLU A 114 15.63 26.13 -11.03
CA GLU A 114 15.51 27.53 -10.64
C GLU A 114 16.84 28.13 -10.13
N GLY A 115 17.92 27.34 -10.07
CA GLY A 115 19.26 27.77 -9.65
C GLY A 115 19.48 27.80 -8.14
N ALA A 116 18.51 27.37 -7.34
CA ALA A 116 18.70 27.13 -5.92
C ALA A 116 19.40 25.78 -5.68
N VAL A 117 19.73 25.46 -4.43
CA VAL A 117 20.29 24.16 -4.05
C VAL A 117 19.37 23.49 -3.03
N ALA A 118 18.96 22.25 -3.29
CA ALA A 118 18.06 21.49 -2.42
C ALA A 118 18.47 20.00 -2.35
N PRO A 119 18.06 19.27 -1.29
CA PRO A 119 18.13 17.82 -1.26
C PRO A 119 17.39 17.17 -2.45
N VAL A 120 17.88 16.03 -2.94
CA VAL A 120 17.20 15.23 -3.98
C VAL A 120 15.83 14.74 -3.50
N SER A 121 15.73 14.26 -2.25
CA SER A 121 14.47 13.81 -1.66
C SER A 121 14.47 14.00 -0.15
N PHE A 122 13.62 14.89 0.34
CA PHE A 122 13.49 15.21 1.76
C PHE A 122 12.01 15.46 2.09
N PRO A 123 11.48 14.95 3.23
CA PRO A 123 10.07 15.13 3.58
C PRO A 123 9.70 16.58 3.96
N GLY A 124 10.68 17.41 4.32
CA GLY A 124 10.46 18.84 4.53
C GLY A 124 10.89 19.66 3.31
N GLU A 125 10.82 20.98 3.45
CA GLU A 125 11.39 21.87 2.45
C GLU A 125 12.71 22.44 2.98
N LEU A 126 13.81 22.17 2.28
CA LEU A 126 15.11 22.78 2.54
C LEU A 126 15.67 23.33 1.23
N THR A 127 15.89 24.64 1.19
CA THR A 127 16.47 25.31 0.03
C THR A 127 17.58 26.24 0.47
N LEU A 128 18.72 26.15 -0.19
CA LEU A 128 19.84 27.05 -0.05
C LEU A 128 19.90 27.95 -1.29
N ALA A 129 20.31 29.19 -1.10
CA ALA A 129 20.61 30.07 -2.22
C ALA A 129 21.72 29.44 -3.09
N GLY A 130 21.57 29.56 -4.41
CA GLY A 130 22.63 29.21 -5.34
C GLY A 130 23.86 30.11 -5.18
N GLY A 131 24.94 29.77 -5.88
CA GLY A 131 26.10 30.67 -5.98
C GLY A 131 25.76 31.93 -6.77
N GLY A 132 26.33 33.09 -6.38
CA GLY A 132 26.17 34.35 -7.12
C GLY A 132 25.82 35.54 -6.23
N ALA A 133 25.08 36.51 -6.78
CA ALA A 133 24.61 37.65 -6.03
C ALA A 133 23.59 37.23 -4.96
N ALA A 134 23.62 37.88 -3.80
CA ALA A 134 22.67 37.60 -2.74
C ALA A 134 21.22 37.78 -3.24
N PRO A 135 20.29 36.88 -2.87
CA PRO A 135 18.89 37.03 -3.24
C PRO A 135 18.34 38.35 -2.70
N ALA A 136 17.38 38.95 -3.40
CA ALA A 136 16.81 40.23 -3.01
C ALA A 136 16.17 40.21 -1.61
N SER A 137 15.74 39.04 -1.14
CA SER A 137 15.23 38.82 0.22
C SER A 137 16.33 38.79 1.30
N GLY A 138 17.61 38.66 0.92
CA GLY A 138 18.73 38.41 1.83
C GLY A 138 18.75 37.00 2.45
N GLN A 139 17.77 36.15 2.12
CA GLN A 139 17.62 34.82 2.71
C GLN A 139 18.51 33.80 2.00
N LEU A 140 19.52 33.29 2.72
CA LEU A 140 20.46 32.30 2.18
C LEU A 140 20.00 30.86 2.39
N VAL A 141 19.14 30.63 3.38
CA VAL A 141 18.58 29.31 3.71
C VAL A 141 17.10 29.46 4.03
N ALA A 142 16.28 28.58 3.47
CA ALA A 142 14.89 28.39 3.82
C ALA A 142 14.69 26.97 4.32
N LEU A 143 14.01 26.84 5.47
CA LEU A 143 13.63 25.55 6.03
C LEU A 143 12.15 25.65 6.43
N ALA A 144 11.33 24.74 5.91
CA ALA A 144 9.96 24.52 6.37
C ALA A 144 9.83 23.06 6.82
N GLY A 145 9.17 22.85 7.98
CA GLY A 145 8.89 21.52 8.47
C GLY A 145 7.83 20.82 7.62
N GLY A 146 8.09 19.59 7.19
CA GLY A 146 7.08 18.71 6.59
C GLY A 146 6.07 18.31 7.67
N GLY A 147 4.78 18.55 7.40
CA GLY A 147 3.66 18.20 8.26
C GLY A 147 3.21 16.75 8.07
#